data_AF-A0A940PJ03-F1
#
_entry.id   AF-A0A940PJ03-F1
#
_cell.length_a   1.000
_cell.length_b   1.000
_cell.length_c   1.000
_cell.angle_alpha   90.00
_cell.angle_beta   90.00
_cell.angle_gamma   90.00
#
_symmetry.space_group_name_H-M   'P 1'
#
loop_
_entity.id
_entity.type
_entity.pdbx_description
1 polymer ?
#
loop_
_entity_poly.entity_id
_entity_poly.type
_entity_poly.pdbx_seq_one_letter_code
_entity_poly.pdbx_strand_id
1 'polypeptide(L)'
;MVTNFLSLEVSIQGADVCLSHPKLAGESQISIYDSPTLAKACLAVRGKAKQGVIQLKTALTGRLYVVVRQDKLVFIGATRRVMIDGLYNCRDLGGYATANGELVRWGALYRSDALDHLTLSDQMYLQNMKLGTVIDFRTTGEREKRPNQLWSSVKEWQFDPKGTTAKEAGEMQLGLNDQEKIESLEKLAQTTKGQNELLQKQHSMVQQMRRLVESTEAQHAYSQFLHQLLIARNEGPVLFHCQGGKDRTGWAAALVLGLLGVDKPTIYADYLLTNEFNQERNHQRMSVYRSYTDNPLVLDYLRSLQLTTIDYLDGAFDVLAERNQSIETYAQVNLAFSKTDSEDLKNWLLYGRDNP
;
A
#
# COMPACT_ATOMS: atom_id res chain seq x y z
N MET A 1 27.85 -9.71 -16.63
CA MET A 1 28.03 -9.84 -15.16
C MET A 1 26.64 -9.75 -14.56
N VAL A 2 26.21 -10.73 -13.75
CA VAL A 2 24.92 -10.63 -13.05
C VAL A 2 25.05 -9.53 -11.99
N THR A 3 24.44 -8.39 -12.23
CA THR A 3 24.34 -7.32 -11.23
C THR A 3 23.32 -7.77 -10.19
N ASN A 4 23.78 -8.11 -8.98
CA ASN A 4 22.88 -8.47 -7.88
C ASN A 4 22.37 -7.17 -7.24
N PHE A 5 21.14 -6.80 -7.55
CA PHE A 5 20.47 -5.70 -6.87
C PHE A 5 20.07 -6.12 -5.46
N LEU A 6 20.33 -5.26 -4.48
CA LEU A 6 19.95 -5.46 -3.09
C LEU A 6 19.11 -4.29 -2.60
N SER A 7 18.06 -4.59 -1.86
CA SER A 7 17.20 -3.55 -1.29
C SER A 7 18.00 -2.76 -0.25
N LEU A 8 17.99 -1.44 -0.36
CA LEU A 8 18.64 -0.55 0.61
C LEU A 8 17.57 0.11 1.47
N GLU A 9 17.72 0.00 2.78
CA GLU A 9 16.92 0.81 3.69
C GLU A 9 17.44 2.24 3.68
N VAL A 10 16.53 3.19 3.47
CA VAL A 10 16.83 4.61 3.42
C VAL A 10 15.89 5.33 4.39
N SER A 11 16.47 6.03 5.36
CA SER A 11 15.74 6.95 6.22
C SER A 11 16.29 8.36 6.06
N ILE A 12 15.39 9.34 5.96
CA ILE A 12 15.74 10.75 5.78
C ILE A 12 15.09 11.54 6.91
N GLN A 13 15.90 12.31 7.64
CA GLN A 13 15.44 13.22 8.69
C GLN A 13 16.11 14.58 8.50
N GLY A 14 15.35 15.56 8.03
CA GLY A 14 15.91 16.85 7.62
C GLY A 14 16.97 16.66 6.54
N ALA A 15 18.20 17.11 6.81
CA ALA A 15 19.33 16.96 5.89
C ALA A 15 20.07 15.62 6.04
N ASP A 16 19.79 14.85 7.08
CA ASP A 16 20.50 13.60 7.38
C ASP A 16 19.87 12.43 6.61
N VAL A 17 20.72 11.71 5.88
CA VAL A 17 20.35 10.50 5.13
C VAL A 17 21.11 9.33 5.74
N CYS A 18 20.38 8.34 6.22
CA CYS A 18 20.93 7.08 6.71
C CYS A 18 20.63 5.98 5.69
N LEU A 19 21.67 5.24 5.31
CA LEU A 19 21.61 4.10 4.40
C LEU A 19 22.02 2.86 5.17
N SER A 20 21.14 1.86 5.27
CA SER A 20 21.42 0.63 6.01
C SER A 20 21.22 -0.61 5.14
N HIS A 21 22.19 -1.51 5.21
CA HIS A 21 22.03 -2.88 4.72
C HIS A 21 23.11 -3.78 5.37
N PRO A 22 22.79 -5.01 5.81
CA PRO A 22 23.75 -5.89 6.50
C PRO A 22 25.03 -6.22 5.71
N LYS A 23 24.96 -6.21 4.37
CA LYS A 23 26.11 -6.47 3.49
C LYS A 23 26.93 -5.22 3.13
N LEU A 24 26.56 -4.01 3.58
CA LEU A 24 27.36 -2.82 3.32
C LEU A 24 28.60 -2.80 4.22
N ALA A 25 29.80 -2.75 3.63
CA ALA A 25 31.04 -2.78 4.41
C ALA A 25 32.17 -2.00 3.73
N GLY A 26 32.84 -1.08 4.44
CA GLY A 26 33.95 -0.34 3.83
C GLY A 26 33.48 0.80 2.91
N GLU A 27 34.29 1.19 1.92
CA GLU A 27 34.00 2.32 1.04
C GLU A 27 33.02 1.95 -0.08
N SER A 28 32.13 2.88 -0.41
CA SER A 28 31.16 2.74 -1.49
C SER A 28 31.01 4.04 -2.28
N GLN A 29 30.67 3.91 -3.56
CA GLN A 29 30.19 5.04 -4.36
C GLN A 29 28.68 5.17 -4.18
N ILE A 30 28.22 6.39 -3.91
CA ILE A 30 26.82 6.67 -3.59
C ILE A 30 26.32 7.73 -4.56
N SER A 31 25.20 7.43 -5.21
CA SER A 31 24.50 8.36 -6.10
C SER A 31 23.10 8.59 -5.59
N ILE A 32 22.69 9.85 -5.50
CA ILE A 32 21.33 10.26 -5.11
C ILE A 32 20.64 10.87 -6.33
N TYR A 33 19.38 10.50 -6.52
CA TYR A 33 18.53 10.89 -7.64
C TYR A 33 17.21 11.45 -7.11
N ASP A 34 16.62 12.37 -7.86
CA ASP A 34 15.28 12.92 -7.65
C ASP A 34 14.20 12.22 -8.50
N SER A 35 14.62 11.25 -9.34
CA SER A 35 13.77 10.49 -10.25
C SER A 35 14.01 8.98 -10.11
N PRO A 36 12.95 8.14 -10.12
CA PRO A 36 13.07 6.69 -10.08
C PRO A 36 13.67 6.08 -11.35
N THR A 37 13.82 6.86 -12.43
CA THR A 37 14.48 6.40 -13.66
C THR A 37 16.00 6.29 -13.54
N LEU A 38 16.58 6.85 -12.46
CA LEU A 38 18.02 6.79 -12.16
C LEU A 38 18.93 7.31 -13.29
N ALA A 39 18.39 8.13 -14.21
CA ALA A 39 19.08 8.54 -15.43
C ALA A 39 20.24 9.53 -15.18
N LYS A 40 20.06 10.48 -14.25
CA LYS A 40 21.07 11.50 -13.90
C LYS A 40 21.08 11.72 -12.40
N ALA A 41 22.24 11.48 -11.76
CA ALA A 41 22.41 11.72 -10.33
C ALA A 41 22.42 13.23 -10.03
N CYS A 42 21.69 13.63 -8.99
CA CYS A 42 21.72 14.98 -8.43
C CYS A 42 22.96 15.19 -7.57
N LEU A 43 23.41 14.12 -6.90
CA LEU A 43 24.60 14.10 -6.06
C LEU A 43 25.33 12.77 -6.21
N ALA A 44 26.65 12.82 -6.31
CA ALA A 44 27.52 11.64 -6.30
C ALA A 44 28.66 11.85 -5.29
N VAL A 45 28.76 10.96 -4.30
CA VAL A 45 29.73 11.05 -3.20
C VAL A 45 30.32 9.68 -2.89
N ARG A 46 31.39 9.66 -2.09
CA ARG A 46 31.88 8.43 -1.44
C ARG A 46 31.43 8.42 0.02
N GLY A 47 31.07 7.26 0.52
CA GLY A 47 30.78 7.03 1.93
C GLY A 47 31.42 5.75 2.40
N LYS A 48 31.67 5.65 3.71
CA LYS A 48 32.22 4.45 4.34
C LYS A 48 31.21 3.86 5.31
N ALA A 49 30.84 2.61 5.11
CA ALA A 49 29.94 1.90 5.98
C ALA A 49 30.62 1.56 7.31
N LYS A 50 29.91 1.81 8.41
CA LYS A 50 30.23 1.34 9.76
C LYS A 50 29.08 0.47 10.23
N GLN A 51 29.36 -0.82 10.48
CA GLN A 51 28.36 -1.80 10.90
C GLN A 51 27.11 -1.84 9.99
N GLY A 52 27.32 -1.85 8.66
CA GLY A 52 26.21 -1.88 7.70
C GLY A 52 25.53 -0.55 7.43
N VAL A 53 26.00 0.55 8.05
CA VAL A 53 25.36 1.87 7.97
C VAL A 53 26.27 2.92 7.36
N ILE A 54 25.74 3.71 6.43
CA ILE A 54 26.37 4.94 5.92
C ILE A 54 25.47 6.12 6.28
N GLN A 55 26.06 7.16 6.88
CA GLN A 55 25.39 8.43 7.13
C GLN A 55 25.94 9.52 6.20
N LEU A 56 25.04 10.32 5.63
CA LEU A 56 25.34 11.40 4.71
C LEU A 56 24.51 12.62 5.07
N LYS A 57 24.97 13.79 4.62
CA LYS A 57 24.18 15.02 4.63
C LYS A 57 23.87 15.45 3.21
N THR A 58 22.66 15.91 2.98
CA THR A 58 22.22 16.44 1.70
C THR A 58 21.34 17.66 1.89
N ALA A 59 21.47 18.64 0.98
CA ALA A 59 20.53 19.75 0.86
C ALA A 59 19.37 19.43 -0.09
N LEU A 60 19.38 18.24 -0.73
CA LEU A 60 18.31 17.79 -1.62
C LEU A 60 17.03 17.56 -0.82
N THR A 61 15.91 17.98 -1.40
CA THR A 61 14.58 17.85 -0.82
C THR A 61 13.68 16.99 -1.70
N GLY A 62 12.57 16.51 -1.15
CA GLY A 62 11.61 15.69 -1.87
C GLY A 62 11.94 14.21 -1.79
N ARG A 63 11.33 13.42 -2.68
CA ARG A 63 11.56 11.97 -2.75
C ARG A 63 12.92 11.69 -3.38
N LEU A 64 13.81 11.07 -2.62
CA LEU A 64 15.15 10.71 -3.07
C LEU A 64 15.26 9.21 -3.29
N TYR A 65 15.96 8.85 -4.36
CA TYR A 65 16.35 7.48 -4.68
C TYR A 65 17.86 7.38 -4.56
N VAL A 66 18.35 6.34 -3.89
CA VAL A 66 19.76 6.18 -3.57
C VAL A 66 20.26 4.88 -4.19
N VAL A 67 21.38 4.98 -4.89
CA VAL A 67 22.13 3.83 -5.40
C VAL A 67 23.50 3.81 -4.74
N VAL A 68 23.81 2.70 -4.07
CA VAL A 68 25.14 2.45 -3.51
C VAL A 68 25.81 1.36 -4.33
N ARG A 69 26.99 1.65 -4.90
CA ARG A 69 27.81 0.68 -5.63
C ARG A 69 29.03 0.32 -4.81
N GLN A 70 29.19 -0.97 -4.57
CA GLN A 70 30.31 -1.55 -3.84
C GLN A 70 30.69 -2.89 -4.47
N ASP A 71 31.91 -2.96 -5.00
CA ASP A 71 32.40 -4.10 -5.76
C ASP A 71 31.44 -4.52 -6.87
N LYS A 72 30.81 -5.70 -6.74
CA LYS A 72 29.81 -6.26 -7.67
C LYS A 72 28.37 -6.09 -7.19
N LEU A 73 28.16 -5.46 -6.04
CA LEU A 73 26.85 -5.24 -5.42
C LEU A 73 26.33 -3.84 -5.76
N VAL A 74 25.05 -3.78 -6.07
CA VAL A 74 24.32 -2.53 -6.28
C VAL A 74 23.15 -2.52 -5.32
N PHE A 75 23.18 -1.62 -4.35
CA PHE A 75 22.08 -1.42 -3.41
C PHE A 75 21.21 -0.28 -3.92
N ILE A 76 19.90 -0.47 -3.95
CA ILE A 76 18.94 0.54 -4.42
C ILE A 76 17.85 0.72 -3.36
N GLY A 77 17.59 1.97 -2.97
CA GLY A 77 16.61 2.29 -1.94
C GLY A 77 16.00 3.66 -2.08
N ALA A 78 14.82 3.81 -1.49
CA ALA A 78 14.15 5.07 -1.24
C ALA A 78 13.38 4.94 0.08
N THR A 79 12.85 6.05 0.60
CA THR A 79 11.98 5.97 1.77
C THR A 79 10.69 5.23 1.41
N ARG A 80 10.31 4.24 2.23
CA ARG A 80 9.08 3.45 2.04
C ARG A 80 7.83 4.32 2.17
N ARG A 81 7.71 5.01 3.30
CA ARG A 81 6.63 5.94 3.57
C ARG A 81 6.79 7.17 2.69
N VAL A 82 5.71 7.56 2.04
CA VAL A 82 5.63 8.82 1.30
C VAL A 82 4.94 9.81 2.24
N MET A 83 5.70 10.79 2.72
CA MET A 83 5.22 11.78 3.69
C MET A 83 4.32 12.78 2.96
N ILE A 84 3.01 12.65 3.18
CA ILE A 84 1.96 13.51 2.61
C ILE A 84 1.05 13.85 3.78
N ASP A 85 0.86 15.13 4.08
CA ASP A 85 0.22 15.57 5.33
C ASP A 85 -1.24 15.11 5.40
N GLY A 86 -1.94 15.15 4.26
CA GLY A 86 -3.32 14.67 4.15
C GLY A 86 -3.50 13.14 4.19
N LEU A 87 -2.41 12.35 4.19
CA LEU A 87 -2.47 10.90 4.09
C LEU A 87 -1.71 10.22 5.24
N TYR A 88 -2.26 9.15 5.78
CA TYR A 88 -1.61 8.41 6.85
C TYR A 88 -0.87 7.20 6.32
N ASN A 89 -1.46 6.52 5.33
CA ASN A 89 -1.05 5.18 4.91
C ASN A 89 -0.40 5.14 3.51
N CYS A 90 0.19 6.26 3.07
CA CYS A 90 0.79 6.38 1.74
C CYS A 90 2.22 5.82 1.70
N ARG A 91 2.46 4.86 0.80
CA ARG A 91 3.77 4.22 0.64
C ARG A 91 4.03 3.69 -0.76
N ASP A 92 5.30 3.56 -1.09
CA ASP A 92 5.81 2.92 -2.29
C ASP A 92 5.88 1.40 -2.10
N LEU A 93 5.66 0.62 -3.16
CA LEU A 93 5.80 -0.85 -3.17
C LEU A 93 7.15 -1.35 -3.68
N GLY A 94 8.07 -0.46 -4.08
CA GLY A 94 9.41 -0.80 -4.58
C GLY A 94 10.35 -1.45 -3.56
N GLY A 95 11.48 -1.98 -3.98
CA GLY A 95 12.51 -2.54 -3.09
C GLY A 95 12.14 -3.83 -2.34
N TYR A 96 10.95 -4.40 -2.51
CA TYR A 96 10.73 -5.78 -2.07
C TYR A 96 11.51 -6.74 -2.97
N ALA A 97 12.14 -7.75 -2.37
CA ALA A 97 12.86 -8.77 -3.11
C ALA A 97 11.91 -9.88 -3.55
N THR A 98 12.11 -10.37 -4.78
CA THR A 98 11.44 -11.59 -5.27
C THR A 98 12.21 -12.82 -4.80
N ALA A 99 11.55 -13.98 -4.81
CA ALA A 99 12.19 -15.26 -4.49
C ALA A 99 13.41 -15.57 -5.40
N ASN A 100 13.47 -14.97 -6.59
CA ASN A 100 14.57 -15.12 -7.55
C ASN A 100 15.68 -14.06 -7.41
N GLY A 101 15.57 -13.17 -6.41
CA GLY A 101 16.58 -12.14 -6.12
C GLY A 101 16.47 -10.87 -6.99
N GLU A 102 15.37 -10.69 -7.71
CA GLU A 102 15.05 -9.42 -8.36
C GLU A 102 14.43 -8.47 -7.33
N LEU A 103 14.35 -7.17 -7.66
CA LEU A 103 13.76 -6.16 -6.79
C LEU A 103 12.60 -5.48 -7.48
N VAL A 104 11.51 -5.25 -6.74
CA VAL A 104 10.43 -4.38 -7.20
C VAL A 104 10.98 -2.97 -7.42
N ARG A 105 10.59 -2.31 -8.51
CA ARG A 105 11.08 -1.00 -8.90
C ARG A 105 10.56 0.08 -7.96
N TRP A 106 11.44 0.91 -7.42
CA TRP A 106 11.03 2.08 -6.66
C TRP A 106 10.37 3.12 -7.55
N GLY A 107 9.39 3.82 -6.98
CA GLY A 107 8.76 4.98 -7.55
C GLY A 107 7.79 4.72 -8.69
N ALA A 108 7.45 3.46 -8.96
CA ALA A 108 6.51 3.08 -10.02
C ALA A 108 5.08 2.88 -9.50
N LEU A 109 4.92 2.30 -8.31
CA LEU A 109 3.63 1.88 -7.78
C LEU A 109 3.50 2.23 -6.30
N TYR A 110 2.45 2.98 -5.97
CA TYR A 110 2.15 3.45 -4.63
C TYR A 110 0.78 2.96 -4.17
N ARG A 111 0.63 2.82 -2.85
CA ARG A 111 -0.65 2.56 -2.19
C ARG A 111 -0.92 3.60 -1.11
N SER A 112 -2.18 3.95 -0.89
CA SER A 112 -2.55 4.92 0.16
C SER A 112 -3.97 4.74 0.70
N ASP A 113 -4.32 5.52 1.71
CA ASP A 113 -5.70 5.84 2.11
C ASP A 113 -6.33 6.91 1.19
N ALA A 114 -7.57 7.30 1.48
CA ALA A 114 -8.34 8.18 0.62
C ALA A 114 -7.69 9.57 0.42
N LEU A 115 -7.81 10.10 -0.80
CA LEU A 115 -7.17 11.36 -1.21
C LEU A 115 -8.09 12.58 -1.03
N ASP A 116 -9.12 12.47 -0.19
CA ASP A 116 -10.09 13.54 0.08
C ASP A 116 -9.54 14.66 0.97
N HIS A 117 -8.40 14.42 1.62
CA HIS A 117 -7.75 15.36 2.54
C HIS A 117 -6.43 15.94 2.01
N LEU A 118 -6.08 15.75 0.74
CA LEU A 118 -4.84 16.32 0.18
C LEU A 118 -4.86 17.85 0.25
N THR A 119 -3.83 18.41 0.87
CA THR A 119 -3.55 19.85 0.86
C THR A 119 -2.96 20.29 -0.48
N LEU A 120 -2.83 21.59 -0.71
CA LEU A 120 -2.16 22.10 -1.93
C LEU A 120 -0.68 21.69 -1.99
N SER A 121 0.02 21.67 -0.84
CA SER A 121 1.42 21.18 -0.77
C SER A 121 1.51 19.70 -1.10
N ASP A 122 0.54 18.89 -0.66
CA ASP A 122 0.47 17.47 -0.99
C ASP A 122 0.29 17.25 -2.50
N GLN A 123 -0.61 18.01 -3.11
CA GLN A 123 -0.84 17.95 -4.56
C GLN A 123 0.44 18.33 -5.32
N MET A 124 1.14 19.40 -4.92
CA MET A 124 2.43 19.80 -5.51
C MET A 124 3.50 18.72 -5.33
N TYR A 125 3.54 18.07 -4.17
CA TYR A 125 4.50 16.99 -3.91
C TYR A 125 4.26 15.79 -4.83
N LEU A 126 3.00 15.35 -4.97
CA LEU A 126 2.62 14.26 -5.89
C LEU A 126 2.82 14.64 -7.37
N GLN A 127 2.59 15.91 -7.74
CA GLN A 127 2.93 16.45 -9.06
C GLN A 127 4.44 16.38 -9.34
N ASN A 128 5.28 16.68 -8.36
CA ASN A 128 6.73 16.57 -8.48
C ASN A 128 7.19 15.11 -8.63
N MET A 129 6.48 14.18 -7.98
CA MET A 129 6.65 12.74 -8.20
C MET A 129 6.15 12.26 -9.57
N LYS A 130 5.58 13.16 -10.38
CA LYS A 130 5.01 12.88 -11.71
C LYS A 130 3.89 11.84 -11.69
N LEU A 131 3.12 11.79 -10.60
CA LEU A 131 1.97 10.88 -10.47
C LEU A 131 1.06 11.03 -11.70
N GLY A 132 0.85 9.93 -12.42
CA GLY A 132 0.11 9.93 -13.68
C GLY A 132 -1.28 9.33 -13.57
N THR A 133 -1.44 8.32 -12.69
CA THR A 133 -2.69 7.57 -12.58
C THR A 133 -3.07 7.33 -11.12
N VAL A 134 -4.35 7.52 -10.81
CA VAL A 134 -4.98 7.13 -9.55
C VAL A 134 -6.01 6.04 -9.82
N ILE A 135 -6.00 4.98 -9.01
CA ILE A 135 -7.01 3.92 -9.03
C ILE A 135 -7.75 3.92 -7.69
N ASP A 136 -9.03 4.26 -7.72
CA ASP A 136 -9.89 4.38 -6.54
C ASP A 136 -10.82 3.17 -6.40
N PHE A 137 -10.57 2.36 -5.36
CA PHE A 137 -11.39 1.19 -5.00
C PHE A 137 -12.59 1.54 -4.10
N ARG A 138 -12.89 2.82 -3.88
CA ARG A 138 -14.06 3.26 -3.10
C ARG A 138 -15.35 3.09 -3.89
N THR A 139 -16.41 2.81 -3.14
CA THR A 139 -17.78 2.79 -3.65
C THR A 139 -18.20 4.19 -4.12
N THR A 140 -19.22 4.27 -4.97
CA THR A 140 -19.77 5.56 -5.42
C THR A 140 -20.17 6.45 -4.24
N GLY A 141 -20.86 5.91 -3.24
CA GLY A 141 -21.28 6.68 -2.06
C GLY A 141 -20.13 7.17 -1.18
N GLU A 142 -19.03 6.43 -1.07
CA GLU A 142 -17.81 6.92 -0.40
C GLU A 142 -17.19 8.12 -1.16
N ARG A 143 -17.15 8.06 -2.50
CA ARG A 143 -16.56 9.12 -3.35
C ARG A 143 -17.41 10.39 -3.39
N GLU A 144 -18.72 10.27 -3.49
CA GLU A 144 -19.62 11.43 -3.52
C GLU A 144 -19.56 12.22 -2.21
N LYS A 145 -19.45 11.53 -1.07
CA LYS A 145 -19.31 12.16 0.24
C LYS A 145 -17.94 12.80 0.46
N ARG A 146 -16.91 12.19 -0.11
CA ARG A 146 -15.50 12.52 0.13
C ARG A 146 -14.71 12.45 -1.20
N PRO A 147 -14.91 13.40 -2.11
CA PRO A 147 -14.26 13.36 -3.42
C PRO A 147 -12.73 13.51 -3.28
N ASN A 148 -11.98 12.83 -4.13
CA ASN A 148 -10.53 13.00 -4.19
C ASN A 148 -10.17 14.42 -4.65
N GLN A 149 -9.08 14.96 -4.11
CA GLN A 149 -8.55 16.28 -4.46
C GLN A 149 -7.45 16.15 -5.53
N LEU A 150 -7.85 15.82 -6.77
CA LEU A 150 -6.93 15.59 -7.90
C LEU A 150 -6.85 16.82 -8.83
N TRP A 151 -5.77 16.90 -9.60
CA TRP A 151 -5.54 17.93 -10.63
C TRP A 151 -5.59 17.34 -12.04
N SER A 152 -5.71 18.21 -13.04
CA SER A 152 -6.08 17.85 -14.42
C SER A 152 -5.14 16.87 -15.13
N SER A 153 -3.89 16.75 -14.72
CA SER A 153 -2.92 15.85 -15.38
C SER A 153 -3.00 14.40 -14.89
N VAL A 154 -3.72 14.12 -13.78
CA VAL A 154 -3.87 12.77 -13.24
C VAL A 154 -5.11 12.13 -13.83
N LYS A 155 -4.96 10.90 -14.33
CA LYS A 155 -6.09 10.08 -14.76
C LYS A 155 -6.62 9.28 -13.59
N GLU A 156 -7.91 9.39 -13.30
CA GLU A 156 -8.57 8.62 -12.25
C GLU A 156 -9.36 7.46 -12.85
N TRP A 157 -9.17 6.27 -12.30
CA TRP A 157 -9.94 5.07 -12.62
C TRP A 157 -10.64 4.54 -11.39
N GLN A 158 -11.85 4.04 -11.58
CA GLN A 158 -12.79 3.73 -10.52
C GLN A 158 -13.20 2.26 -10.62
N PHE A 159 -12.68 1.43 -9.73
CA PHE A 159 -12.92 -0.02 -9.74
C PHE A 159 -13.44 -0.45 -8.38
N ASP A 160 -14.75 -0.60 -8.19
CA ASP A 160 -15.32 -0.93 -6.88
C ASP A 160 -15.42 -2.46 -6.67
N PRO A 161 -14.57 -3.08 -5.82
CA PRO A 161 -14.62 -4.52 -5.60
C PRO A 161 -15.79 -4.95 -4.68
N LYS A 162 -16.61 -4.02 -4.18
CA LYS A 162 -17.85 -4.33 -3.45
C LYS A 162 -19.10 -4.29 -4.34
N GLY A 163 -19.01 -3.70 -5.53
CA GLY A 163 -20.13 -3.48 -6.44
C GLY A 163 -21.10 -2.37 -6.00
N THR A 164 -21.97 -1.95 -6.92
CA THR A 164 -22.99 -0.90 -6.74
C THR A 164 -24.19 -1.31 -5.87
N THR A 165 -24.25 -2.56 -5.40
CA THR A 165 -25.31 -3.08 -4.51
C THR A 165 -25.04 -2.82 -3.02
N ALA A 166 -24.01 -2.04 -2.68
CA ALA A 166 -23.62 -1.72 -1.30
C ALA A 166 -24.58 -0.77 -0.54
N LYS A 167 -25.88 -0.85 -0.81
CA LYS A 167 -26.93 -0.21 0.00
C LYS A 167 -26.97 -0.69 1.45
N GLU A 168 -26.40 -1.86 1.75
CA GLU A 168 -26.79 -2.58 2.97
C GLU A 168 -25.72 -2.71 4.07
N ALA A 169 -24.43 -2.45 3.82
CA ALA A 169 -23.39 -2.65 4.85
C ALA A 169 -22.52 -1.42 5.19
N GLY A 170 -22.26 -0.55 4.21
CA GLY A 170 -21.48 0.69 4.43
C GLY A 170 -22.37 1.91 4.65
N GLU A 171 -23.52 1.96 3.99
CA GLU A 171 -24.39 3.14 4.00
C GLU A 171 -25.03 3.43 5.36
N MET A 172 -25.31 2.39 6.15
CA MET A 172 -25.98 2.56 7.46
C MET A 172 -25.11 3.32 8.50
N GLN A 173 -23.79 3.41 8.30
CA GLN A 173 -22.88 4.16 9.19
C GLN A 173 -22.30 5.44 8.57
N LEU A 174 -22.37 5.61 7.24
CA LEU A 174 -21.79 6.77 6.55
C LEU A 174 -22.62 8.05 6.69
N GLY A 175 -23.62 8.10 7.58
CA GLY A 175 -24.48 9.26 7.83
C GLY A 175 -24.69 9.62 9.30
N LEU A 176 -24.20 8.80 10.24
CA LEU A 176 -24.27 9.09 11.67
C LEU A 176 -23.00 9.82 12.11
N ASN A 177 -23.15 10.79 13.00
CA ASN A 177 -21.98 11.34 13.70
C ASN A 177 -21.42 10.30 14.70
N ASP A 178 -20.20 10.53 15.21
CA ASP A 178 -19.52 9.55 16.08
C ASP A 178 -20.35 9.23 17.34
N GLN A 179 -21.08 10.21 17.89
CA GLN A 179 -21.94 10.02 19.05
C GLN A 179 -23.12 9.08 18.74
N GLU A 180 -23.90 9.37 17.70
CA GLU A 180 -25.06 8.56 17.30
C GLU A 180 -24.68 7.12 16.99
N LYS A 181 -23.52 6.93 16.33
CA LYS A 181 -22.96 5.61 16.06
C LYS A 181 -22.68 4.86 17.36
N ILE A 182 -22.03 5.50 18.33
CA ILE A 182 -21.68 4.87 19.60
C ILE A 182 -22.93 4.58 20.42
N GLU A 183 -23.90 5.49 20.48
CA GLU A 183 -25.18 5.26 21.17
C GLU A 183 -25.94 4.05 20.60
N SER A 184 -25.90 3.85 19.28
CA SER A 184 -26.47 2.67 18.63
C SER A 184 -25.75 1.38 19.03
N LEU A 185 -24.41 1.41 19.10
CA LEU A 185 -23.62 0.27 19.55
C LEU A 185 -23.83 -0.04 21.04
N GLU A 186 -23.99 0.96 21.89
CA GLU A 186 -24.35 0.79 23.30
C GLU A 186 -25.69 0.10 23.46
N LYS A 187 -26.73 0.57 22.74
CA LYS A 187 -28.06 -0.07 22.74
C LYS A 187 -27.97 -1.54 22.32
N LEU A 188 -27.14 -1.85 21.32
CA LEU A 188 -26.93 -3.22 20.88
C LEU A 188 -26.25 -4.06 21.98
N ALA A 189 -25.21 -3.51 22.62
CA ALA A 189 -24.44 -4.18 23.67
C ALA A 189 -25.23 -4.46 24.97
N GLN A 190 -26.40 -3.84 25.16
CA GLN A 190 -27.27 -4.09 26.32
C GLN A 190 -27.96 -5.46 26.31
N THR A 191 -27.97 -6.17 25.17
CA THR A 191 -28.62 -7.49 25.05
C THR A 191 -27.60 -8.58 24.75
N THR A 192 -27.80 -9.80 25.27
CA THR A 192 -26.92 -10.95 24.95
C THR A 192 -26.87 -11.20 23.44
N LYS A 193 -27.99 -11.05 22.74
CA LYS A 193 -28.06 -11.16 21.28
C LYS A 193 -27.14 -10.13 20.60
N GLY A 194 -27.22 -8.87 21.01
CA GLY A 194 -26.41 -7.81 20.42
C GLY A 194 -24.93 -7.88 20.80
N GLN A 195 -24.60 -8.39 21.98
CA GLN A 195 -23.20 -8.69 22.34
C GLN A 195 -22.59 -9.74 21.42
N ASN A 196 -23.33 -10.85 21.18
CA ASN A 196 -22.91 -11.87 20.22
C ASN A 196 -22.80 -11.32 18.80
N GLU A 197 -23.70 -10.41 18.40
CA GLU A 197 -23.62 -9.75 17.10
C GLU A 197 -22.35 -8.90 16.96
N LEU A 198 -21.96 -8.12 17.99
CA LEU A 198 -20.72 -7.34 17.97
C LEU A 198 -19.49 -8.25 17.85
N LEU A 199 -19.44 -9.35 18.61
CA LEU A 199 -18.37 -10.34 18.51
C LEU A 199 -18.31 -10.99 17.11
N GLN A 200 -19.46 -11.31 16.50
CA GLN A 200 -19.51 -11.82 15.13
C GLN A 200 -19.05 -10.77 14.11
N LYS A 201 -19.42 -9.49 14.30
CA LYS A 201 -18.96 -8.39 13.43
C LYS A 201 -17.46 -8.19 13.47
N GLN A 202 -16.79 -8.44 14.60
CA GLN A 202 -15.32 -8.45 14.66
C GLN A 202 -14.73 -9.52 13.72
N HIS A 203 -15.31 -10.73 13.68
CA HIS A 203 -14.90 -11.82 12.78
C HIS A 203 -15.33 -11.61 11.32
N SER A 204 -16.30 -10.72 11.06
CA SER A 204 -16.81 -10.46 9.71
C SER A 204 -15.77 -9.85 8.75
N MET A 205 -14.68 -9.29 9.28
CA MET A 205 -13.57 -8.76 8.49
C MET A 205 -12.87 -9.85 7.67
N VAL A 206 -12.69 -11.05 8.24
CA VAL A 206 -12.14 -12.21 7.50
C VAL A 206 -13.06 -12.56 6.32
N GLN A 207 -14.37 -12.63 6.55
CA GLN A 207 -15.36 -12.90 5.51
C GLN A 207 -15.44 -11.78 4.46
N GLN A 208 -15.16 -10.53 4.84
CA GLN A 208 -15.02 -9.43 3.88
C GLN A 208 -13.80 -9.65 2.98
N MET A 209 -12.65 -10.03 3.55
CA MET A 209 -11.43 -10.30 2.79
C MET A 209 -11.59 -11.49 1.86
N ARG A 210 -12.27 -12.56 2.28
CA ARG A 210 -12.67 -13.68 1.42
C ARG A 210 -13.48 -13.20 0.20
N ARG A 211 -14.50 -12.37 0.42
CA ARG A 211 -15.33 -11.81 -0.67
C ARG A 211 -14.57 -10.99 -1.69
N LEU A 212 -13.46 -10.33 -1.30
CA LEU A 212 -12.59 -9.61 -2.23
C LEU A 212 -11.87 -10.54 -3.23
N VAL A 213 -11.83 -11.85 -2.96
CA VAL A 213 -11.24 -12.86 -3.84
C VAL A 213 -12.32 -13.61 -4.62
N GLU A 214 -13.44 -13.90 -3.96
CA GLU A 214 -14.46 -14.83 -4.47
C GLU A 214 -15.53 -14.17 -5.34
N SER A 215 -15.94 -12.95 -5.01
CA SER A 215 -17.08 -12.31 -5.69
C SER A 215 -16.72 -11.91 -7.12
N THR A 216 -17.70 -12.03 -8.02
CA THR A 216 -17.55 -11.66 -9.43
C THR A 216 -17.24 -10.16 -9.57
N GLU A 217 -17.85 -9.33 -8.74
CA GLU A 217 -17.63 -7.88 -8.70
C GLU A 217 -16.18 -7.56 -8.31
N ALA A 218 -15.65 -8.22 -7.28
CA ALA A 218 -14.26 -8.04 -6.88
C ALA A 218 -13.29 -8.55 -7.95
N GLN A 219 -13.54 -9.74 -8.52
CA GLN A 219 -12.72 -10.29 -9.60
C GLN A 219 -12.69 -9.37 -10.81
N HIS A 220 -13.83 -8.79 -11.19
CA HIS A 220 -13.91 -7.81 -12.26
C HIS A 220 -13.09 -6.55 -11.94
N ALA A 221 -13.26 -5.97 -10.75
CA ALA A 221 -12.53 -4.78 -10.33
C ALA A 221 -11.01 -5.00 -10.28
N TYR A 222 -10.55 -6.14 -9.75
CA TYR A 222 -9.12 -6.46 -9.70
C TYR A 222 -8.55 -6.85 -11.07
N SER A 223 -9.35 -7.45 -11.96
CA SER A 223 -9.00 -7.63 -13.36
C SER A 223 -8.76 -6.29 -14.06
N GLN A 224 -9.69 -5.34 -13.93
CA GLN A 224 -9.54 -4.00 -14.50
C GLN A 224 -8.31 -3.28 -13.92
N PHE A 225 -8.09 -3.38 -12.61
CA PHE A 225 -6.90 -2.85 -11.95
C PHE A 225 -5.61 -3.36 -12.59
N LEU A 226 -5.43 -4.68 -12.70
CA LEU A 226 -4.19 -5.25 -13.25
C LEU A 226 -3.96 -4.86 -14.72
N HIS A 227 -5.00 -4.86 -15.56
CA HIS A 227 -4.87 -4.40 -16.95
C HIS A 227 -4.57 -2.91 -17.03
N GLN A 228 -5.18 -2.09 -16.15
CA GLN A 228 -4.93 -0.66 -16.10
C GLN A 228 -3.49 -0.33 -15.67
N LEU A 229 -2.88 -1.16 -14.82
CA LEU A 229 -1.45 -1.05 -14.50
C LEU A 229 -0.58 -1.17 -15.76
N LEU A 230 -0.88 -2.16 -16.62
CA LEU A 230 -0.13 -2.34 -17.87
C LEU A 230 -0.33 -1.17 -18.83
N ILE A 231 -1.54 -0.62 -18.92
CA ILE A 231 -1.83 0.55 -19.76
C ILE A 231 -1.08 1.79 -19.24
N ALA A 232 -1.08 2.00 -17.92
CA ALA A 232 -0.50 3.18 -17.28
C ALA A 232 1.03 3.17 -17.20
N ARG A 233 1.71 2.07 -17.56
CA ARG A 233 3.17 1.89 -17.37
C ARG A 233 4.07 3.00 -17.95
N ASN A 234 3.58 3.69 -18.99
CA ASN A 234 4.28 4.78 -19.67
C ASN A 234 3.70 6.18 -19.34
N GLU A 235 2.73 6.26 -18.43
CA GLU A 235 2.02 7.50 -18.10
C GLU A 235 2.52 8.13 -16.79
N GLY A 236 3.54 7.54 -16.17
CA GLY A 236 4.07 7.92 -14.86
C GLY A 236 3.70 6.89 -13.79
N PRO A 237 4.01 7.18 -12.51
CA PRO A 237 3.69 6.27 -11.44
C PRO A 237 2.18 6.15 -11.20
N VAL A 238 1.77 5.00 -10.69
CA VAL A 238 0.38 4.71 -10.33
C VAL A 238 0.23 4.73 -8.81
N LEU A 239 -0.83 5.36 -8.32
CA LEU A 239 -1.25 5.27 -6.92
C LEU A 239 -2.63 4.61 -6.86
N PHE A 240 -2.78 3.56 -6.07
CA PHE A 240 -4.09 2.95 -5.84
C PHE A 240 -4.50 3.03 -4.38
N HIS A 241 -5.79 3.25 -4.12
CA HIS A 241 -6.28 3.49 -2.77
C HIS A 241 -7.71 3.00 -2.56
N CYS A 242 -8.13 3.04 -1.31
CA CYS A 242 -9.54 2.90 -0.92
C CYS A 242 -9.80 3.91 0.20
N GLN A 243 -10.72 3.64 1.13
CA GLN A 243 -10.93 4.54 2.27
C GLN A 243 -9.73 4.59 3.23
N GLY A 244 -9.32 3.44 3.78
CA GLY A 244 -8.24 3.36 4.77
C GLY A 244 -6.90 2.86 4.23
N GLY A 245 -6.84 2.53 2.93
CA GLY A 245 -5.66 1.92 2.32
C GLY A 245 -5.31 0.54 2.86
N LYS A 246 -6.27 -0.13 3.53
CA LYS A 246 -6.08 -1.37 4.29
C LYS A 246 -6.54 -2.60 3.52
N ASP A 247 -7.85 -2.80 3.38
CA ASP A 247 -8.42 -4.08 2.95
C ASP A 247 -8.40 -4.25 1.43
N ARG A 248 -9.20 -3.43 0.71
CA ARG A 248 -9.27 -3.43 -0.78
C ARG A 248 -7.90 -3.17 -1.40
N THR A 249 -7.25 -2.11 -0.92
CA THR A 249 -5.86 -1.77 -1.29
C THR A 249 -4.86 -2.85 -0.86
N GLY A 250 -5.05 -3.50 0.29
CA GLY A 250 -4.15 -4.55 0.77
C GLY A 250 -4.18 -5.79 -0.08
N TRP A 251 -5.37 -6.23 -0.48
CA TRP A 251 -5.50 -7.33 -1.42
C TRP A 251 -4.92 -6.98 -2.79
N ALA A 252 -5.18 -5.78 -3.31
CA ALA A 252 -4.57 -5.31 -4.57
C ALA A 252 -3.02 -5.33 -4.50
N ALA A 253 -2.44 -4.87 -3.39
CA ALA A 253 -0.99 -4.90 -3.18
C ALA A 253 -0.46 -6.33 -3.08
N ALA A 254 -1.12 -7.21 -2.32
CA ALA A 254 -0.76 -8.62 -2.20
C ALA A 254 -0.80 -9.35 -3.54
N LEU A 255 -1.83 -9.07 -4.36
CA LEU A 255 -1.98 -9.59 -5.71
C LEU A 255 -0.81 -9.19 -6.62
N VAL A 256 -0.47 -7.90 -6.66
CA VAL A 256 0.66 -7.42 -7.48
C VAL A 256 1.99 -7.99 -7.00
N LEU A 257 2.28 -7.91 -5.69
CA LEU A 257 3.54 -8.42 -5.13
C LEU A 257 3.68 -9.94 -5.35
N GLY A 258 2.59 -10.69 -5.21
CA GLY A 258 2.57 -12.12 -5.52
C GLY A 258 2.86 -12.41 -6.99
N LEU A 259 2.24 -11.68 -7.93
CA LEU A 259 2.52 -11.81 -9.37
C LEU A 259 3.96 -11.46 -9.75
N LEU A 260 4.59 -10.57 -8.98
CA LEU A 260 6.02 -10.24 -9.11
C LEU A 260 6.94 -11.29 -8.48
N GLY A 261 6.41 -12.30 -7.79
CA GLY A 261 7.19 -13.36 -7.14
C GLY A 261 7.76 -12.98 -5.78
N VAL A 262 7.21 -11.98 -5.11
CA VAL A 262 7.53 -11.65 -3.71
C VAL A 262 6.92 -12.72 -2.79
N ASP A 263 7.69 -13.18 -1.80
CA ASP A 263 7.22 -14.23 -0.91
C ASP A 263 6.09 -13.78 0.02
N LYS A 264 5.28 -14.76 0.45
CA LYS A 264 4.12 -14.53 1.32
C LYS A 264 4.49 -13.83 2.64
N PRO A 265 5.54 -14.21 3.39
CA PRO A 265 5.97 -13.46 4.58
C PRO A 265 6.23 -11.97 4.34
N THR A 266 6.88 -11.62 3.23
CA THR A 266 7.17 -10.24 2.85
C THR A 266 5.89 -9.48 2.50
N ILE A 267 4.93 -10.12 1.80
CA ILE A 267 3.61 -9.55 1.53
C ILE A 267 2.86 -9.23 2.83
N TYR A 268 2.91 -10.12 3.83
CA TYR A 268 2.27 -9.88 5.13
C TYR A 268 2.96 -8.74 5.88
N ALA A 269 4.29 -8.65 5.82
CA ALA A 269 5.01 -7.54 6.40
C ALA A 269 4.56 -6.19 5.82
N ASP A 270 4.42 -6.05 4.48
CA ASP A 270 3.87 -4.85 3.85
C ASP A 270 2.43 -4.54 4.32
N TYR A 271 1.60 -5.58 4.40
CA TYR A 271 0.21 -5.43 4.82
C TYR A 271 0.13 -4.86 6.25
N LEU A 272 0.95 -5.37 7.16
CA LEU A 272 1.00 -4.99 8.56
C LEU A 272 1.61 -3.60 8.82
N LEU A 273 2.42 -3.04 7.90
CA LEU A 273 2.85 -1.63 7.97
C LEU A 273 1.67 -0.64 8.08
N THR A 274 0.48 -1.06 7.64
CA THR A 274 -0.75 -0.29 7.81
C THR A 274 -1.03 0.05 9.28
N ASN A 275 -0.70 -0.82 10.23
CA ASN A 275 -0.88 -0.55 11.66
C ASN A 275 0.10 0.52 12.16
N GLU A 276 1.37 0.40 11.75
CA GLU A 276 2.41 1.35 12.11
C GLU A 276 2.07 2.74 11.57
N PHE A 277 1.72 2.83 10.29
CA PHE A 277 1.50 4.13 9.63
C PHE A 277 0.21 4.81 10.10
N ASN A 278 -0.80 4.03 10.52
CA ASN A 278 -2.03 4.56 11.09
C ASN A 278 -2.02 4.67 12.60
N GLN A 279 -0.93 4.31 13.30
CA GLN A 279 -0.89 4.22 14.77
C GLN A 279 -1.38 5.51 15.42
N GLU A 280 -0.84 6.65 15.00
CA GLU A 280 -1.19 7.97 15.54
C GLU A 280 -2.68 8.30 15.29
N ARG A 281 -3.14 8.14 14.04
CA ARG A 281 -4.56 8.36 13.69
C ARG A 281 -5.51 7.48 14.50
N ASN A 282 -5.16 6.20 14.64
CA ASN A 282 -5.98 5.24 15.36
C ASN A 282 -6.00 5.59 16.86
N HIS A 283 -4.88 6.02 17.44
CA HIS A 283 -4.82 6.50 18.82
C HIS A 283 -5.72 7.72 19.04
N GLN A 284 -5.63 8.73 18.16
CA GLN A 284 -6.48 9.92 18.22
C GLN A 284 -7.97 9.57 18.08
N ARG A 285 -8.33 8.72 17.10
CA ARG A 285 -9.72 8.30 16.88
C ARG A 285 -10.27 7.50 18.07
N MET A 286 -9.46 6.62 18.67
CA MET A 286 -9.87 5.88 19.87
C MET A 286 -10.05 6.80 21.09
N SER A 287 -9.27 7.88 21.20
CA SER A 287 -9.44 8.88 22.25
C SER A 287 -10.78 9.60 22.12
N VAL A 288 -11.21 9.92 20.90
CA VAL A 288 -12.56 10.45 20.63
C VAL A 288 -13.64 9.44 21.00
N TYR A 289 -13.50 8.15 20.64
CA TYR A 289 -14.51 7.16 21.01
C TYR A 289 -14.65 6.99 22.53
N ARG A 290 -13.56 7.09 23.28
CA ARG A 290 -13.56 7.06 24.75
C ARG A 290 -14.25 8.26 25.40
N SER A 291 -14.44 9.38 24.69
CA SER A 291 -15.24 10.48 25.23
C SER A 291 -16.75 10.20 25.21
N TYR A 292 -17.19 9.16 24.48
CA TYR A 292 -18.60 8.78 24.36
C TYR A 292 -18.94 7.47 25.07
N THR A 293 -17.97 6.58 25.28
CA THR A 293 -18.20 5.29 25.96
C THR A 293 -16.96 4.70 26.64
N ASP A 294 -17.18 4.02 27.77
CA ASP A 294 -16.21 3.17 28.46
C ASP A 294 -16.50 1.66 28.29
N ASN A 295 -17.50 1.29 27.49
CA ASN A 295 -17.91 -0.10 27.30
C ASN A 295 -16.83 -0.88 26.52
N PRO A 296 -16.17 -1.88 27.14
CA PRO A 296 -15.05 -2.58 26.52
C PRO A 296 -15.45 -3.31 25.23
N LEU A 297 -16.65 -3.88 25.16
CA LEU A 297 -17.10 -4.60 23.96
C LEU A 297 -17.27 -3.66 22.77
N VAL A 298 -17.84 -2.48 22.99
CA VAL A 298 -18.02 -1.45 21.95
C VAL A 298 -16.66 -0.91 21.51
N LEU A 299 -15.78 -0.59 22.46
CA LEU A 299 -14.43 -0.10 22.17
C LEU A 299 -13.57 -1.13 21.43
N ASP A 300 -13.70 -2.42 21.75
CA ASP A 300 -12.97 -3.49 21.07
C ASP A 300 -13.48 -3.69 19.64
N TYR A 301 -14.80 -3.63 19.42
CA TYR A 301 -15.37 -3.62 18.08
C TYR A 301 -14.90 -2.41 17.26
N LEU A 302 -14.93 -1.20 17.81
CA LEU A 302 -14.45 0.00 17.10
C LEU A 302 -12.96 -0.08 16.77
N ARG A 303 -12.15 -0.63 17.68
CA ARG A 303 -10.72 -0.87 17.45
C ARG A 303 -10.49 -1.89 16.34
N SER A 304 -11.27 -2.97 16.28
CA SER A 304 -11.10 -4.00 15.23
C SER A 304 -11.34 -3.45 13.82
N LEU A 305 -12.20 -2.43 13.67
CA LEU A 305 -12.41 -1.77 12.38
C LEU A 305 -11.17 -0.99 11.90
N GLN A 306 -10.34 -0.51 12.84
CA GLN A 306 -9.16 0.33 12.56
C GLN A 306 -7.88 -0.47 12.31
N LEU A 307 -7.78 -1.67 12.88
CA LEU A 307 -6.58 -2.50 12.84
C LEU A 307 -6.52 -3.40 11.62
N THR A 308 -5.29 -3.74 11.26
CA THR A 308 -4.93 -4.76 10.28
C THR A 308 -4.38 -5.98 11.01
N THR A 309 -4.85 -7.18 10.71
CA THR A 309 -4.39 -8.39 11.38
C THR A 309 -4.15 -9.52 10.38
N ILE A 310 -3.29 -10.47 10.74
CA ILE A 310 -2.85 -11.56 9.87
C ILE A 310 -4.05 -12.38 9.36
N ASP A 311 -5.01 -12.69 10.25
CA ASP A 311 -6.24 -13.44 9.97
C ASP A 311 -7.10 -12.80 8.87
N TYR A 312 -7.05 -11.47 8.71
CA TYR A 312 -7.80 -10.79 7.66
C TYR A 312 -7.21 -11.14 6.29
N LEU A 313 -5.88 -11.06 6.15
CA LEU A 313 -5.23 -11.43 4.89
C LEU A 313 -5.23 -12.95 4.69
N ASP A 314 -5.18 -13.74 5.76
CA ASP A 314 -5.40 -15.19 5.70
C ASP A 314 -6.73 -15.51 5.04
N GLY A 315 -7.82 -14.82 5.39
CA GLY A 315 -9.11 -15.01 4.74
C GLY A 315 -9.01 -14.93 3.20
N ALA A 316 -8.25 -13.98 2.65
CA ALA A 316 -8.06 -13.89 1.21
C ALA A 316 -7.19 -15.05 0.65
N PHE A 317 -6.11 -15.42 1.35
CA PHE A 317 -5.25 -16.52 0.92
C PHE A 317 -5.88 -17.91 1.09
N ASP A 318 -6.76 -18.09 2.08
CA ASP A 318 -7.48 -19.34 2.34
C ASP A 318 -8.39 -19.69 1.16
N VAL A 319 -9.04 -18.68 0.56
CA VAL A 319 -9.82 -18.87 -0.67
C VAL A 319 -8.95 -19.46 -1.79
N LEU A 320 -7.73 -18.96 -1.96
CA LEU A 320 -6.81 -19.49 -2.97
C LEU A 320 -6.39 -20.92 -2.63
N ALA A 321 -6.05 -21.18 -1.36
CA ALA A 321 -5.63 -22.49 -0.89
C ALA A 321 -6.74 -23.55 -1.03
N GLU A 322 -7.98 -23.23 -0.65
CA GLU A 322 -9.16 -24.09 -0.80
C GLU A 322 -9.41 -24.49 -2.26
N ARG A 323 -9.04 -23.62 -3.21
CA ARG A 323 -9.14 -23.84 -4.65
C ARG A 323 -7.89 -24.46 -5.27
N ASN A 324 -6.85 -24.74 -4.46
CA ASN A 324 -5.52 -25.16 -4.89
C ASN A 324 -4.90 -24.21 -5.96
N GLN A 325 -5.11 -22.91 -5.81
CA GLN A 325 -4.60 -21.88 -6.72
C GLN A 325 -3.43 -21.13 -6.09
N SER A 326 -2.39 -20.85 -6.89
CA SER A 326 -1.44 -19.77 -6.57
C SER A 326 -2.05 -18.41 -6.97
N ILE A 327 -1.38 -17.31 -6.60
CA ILE A 327 -1.76 -15.97 -7.08
C ILE A 327 -1.74 -15.91 -8.62
N GLU A 328 -0.75 -16.52 -9.26
CA GLU A 328 -0.64 -16.58 -10.72
C GLU A 328 -1.78 -17.38 -11.36
N THR A 329 -2.13 -18.53 -10.78
CA THR A 329 -3.27 -19.33 -11.26
C THR A 329 -4.58 -18.56 -11.09
N TYR A 330 -4.78 -17.92 -9.95
CA TYR A 330 -5.95 -17.08 -9.70
C TYR A 330 -6.04 -15.92 -10.69
N ALA A 331 -4.95 -15.20 -10.94
CA ALA A 331 -4.94 -14.10 -11.89
C ALA A 331 -5.30 -14.56 -13.31
N GLN A 332 -4.79 -15.72 -13.75
CA GLN A 332 -5.09 -16.27 -15.07
C GLN A 332 -6.54 -16.76 -15.19
N VAL A 333 -7.02 -17.52 -14.20
CA VAL A 333 -8.32 -18.21 -14.26
C VAL A 333 -9.46 -17.27 -13.90
N ASN A 334 -9.29 -16.42 -12.89
CA ASN A 334 -10.36 -15.62 -12.30
C ASN A 334 -10.30 -14.14 -12.68
N LEU A 335 -9.12 -13.61 -13.01
CA LEU A 335 -8.95 -12.19 -13.36
C LEU A 335 -8.66 -11.96 -14.85
N ALA A 336 -8.67 -13.03 -15.66
CA ALA A 336 -8.33 -12.98 -17.09
C ALA A 336 -6.98 -12.29 -17.38
N PHE A 337 -6.03 -12.38 -16.45
CA PHE A 337 -4.70 -11.78 -16.57
C PHE A 337 -3.72 -12.84 -17.06
N SER A 338 -3.36 -12.78 -18.34
CA SER A 338 -2.63 -13.85 -19.00
C SER A 338 -1.20 -13.99 -18.49
N LYS A 339 -0.52 -15.06 -18.92
CA LYS A 339 0.92 -15.22 -18.67
C LYS A 339 1.73 -14.09 -19.29
N THR A 340 1.37 -13.65 -20.50
CA THR A 340 2.02 -12.52 -21.17
C THR A 340 1.84 -11.23 -20.37
N ASP A 341 0.64 -10.97 -19.87
CA ASP A 341 0.36 -9.81 -19.03
C ASP A 341 1.20 -9.83 -17.73
N SER A 342 1.37 -11.02 -17.14
CA SER A 342 2.22 -11.21 -15.96
C SER A 342 3.69 -10.93 -16.23
N GLU A 343 4.21 -11.34 -17.39
CA GLU A 343 5.58 -11.04 -17.80
C GLU A 343 5.76 -9.56 -18.13
N ASP A 344 4.79 -8.91 -18.77
CA ASP A 344 4.80 -7.46 -19.01
C ASP A 344 4.79 -6.67 -17.68
N LEU A 345 4.02 -7.14 -16.69
CA LEU A 345 4.01 -6.55 -15.35
C LEU A 345 5.39 -6.65 -14.69
N LYS A 346 6.05 -7.82 -14.76
CA LYS A 346 7.41 -8.02 -14.24
C LYS A 346 8.44 -7.17 -14.97
N ASN A 347 8.39 -7.11 -16.29
CA ASN A 347 9.30 -6.29 -17.11
C ASN A 347 9.22 -4.80 -16.75
N TRP A 348 8.03 -4.32 -16.38
CA TRP A 348 7.84 -2.96 -15.90
C TRP A 348 8.29 -2.78 -14.44
N LEU A 349 7.80 -3.63 -13.54
CA LEU A 349 7.91 -3.41 -12.09
C LEU A 349 9.10 -4.08 -11.43
N LEU A 350 9.94 -4.83 -12.14
CA LEU A 350 11.20 -5.35 -11.58
C LEU A 350 12.40 -4.60 -12.16
N TYR A 351 13.45 -4.47 -11.37
CA TYR A 351 14.78 -4.13 -11.86
C TYR A 351 15.35 -5.34 -12.61
N GLY A 352 15.44 -5.23 -13.94
CA GLY A 352 15.94 -6.30 -14.81
C GLY A 352 17.45 -6.29 -15.02
N ARG A 353 18.03 -7.38 -15.54
CA ARG A 353 19.47 -7.50 -15.84
C ARG A 353 19.97 -6.51 -16.90
N ASP A 354 19.09 -6.12 -17.83
CA ASP A 354 19.43 -5.30 -19.00
C ASP A 354 18.95 -3.84 -18.90
N ASN A 355 18.24 -3.47 -17.82
CA ASN A 355 17.76 -2.09 -17.61
C ASN A 355 17.76 -1.74 -16.10
N PRO A 356 18.93 -1.33 -15.56
CA PRO A 356 19.15 -1.00 -14.14
C PRO A 356 18.33 0.16 -13.58
#